data_AF-A0AAV3XV27-F1
#
_entry.id   AF-A0AAV3XV27-F1
#
_cell.length_a   1.000
_cell.length_b   1.000
_cell.length_c   1.000
_cell.angle_alpha   90.00
_cell.angle_beta   90.00
_cell.angle_gamma   90.00
#
_symmetry.space_group_name_H-M   'P 1'
#
loop_
_entity.id
_entity.type
_entity.pdbx_description
1 polymer ?
#
loop_
_entity_poly.entity_id
_entity_poly.type
_entity_poly.pdbx_seq_one_letter_code
_entity_poly.pdbx_strand_id
1 'polypeptide(L)'
;MVASTVGAIVSETIDVLWEELQPLHMPVPTRESFRSIADDFSKIWNFPNCIGALGGKHVRIRCPKFSGSMFYNYKQYFSVVLQALVDANYRFIAIDVGGYGKQSDGGTFQASNLYRAILGGKIQIPEPRTLPETNVVAPFVCVADEAYPLMDFLLKP
;
A
#
# COMPACT_ATOMS: atom_id res chain seq x y z
N MET A 1 11.72 11.56 27.01
CA MET A 1 10.74 10.59 27.55
C MET A 1 11.56 9.45 28.11
N VAL A 2 11.44 9.12 29.40
CA VAL A 2 12.11 7.93 29.93
C VAL A 2 11.25 6.75 29.50
N ALA A 3 11.71 5.96 28.52
CA ALA A 3 11.03 4.74 28.15
C ALA A 3 11.05 3.79 29.35
N SER A 4 9.91 3.17 29.69
CA SER A 4 9.92 2.06 30.63
C SER A 4 10.75 0.91 30.03
N THR A 5 11.34 0.06 30.86
CA THR A 5 12.08 -1.12 30.39
C THR A 5 11.27 -1.96 29.40
N VAL A 6 9.96 -2.12 29.65
CA VAL A 6 9.04 -2.80 28.73
C VAL A 6 8.93 -2.05 27.40
N GLY A 7 8.82 -0.72 27.41
CA GLY A 7 8.74 0.08 26.19
C GLY A 7 9.99 -0.02 25.33
N ALA A 8 11.17 -0.06 25.96
CA ALA A 8 12.44 -0.28 25.26
C ALA A 8 12.49 -1.67 24.61
N ILE A 9 12.15 -2.73 25.35
CA ILE A 9 12.14 -4.11 24.85
C ILE A 9 11.16 -4.27 23.69
N VAL A 10 9.96 -3.69 23.79
CA VAL A 10 8.97 -3.75 22.70
C VAL A 10 9.49 -3.05 21.45
N SER A 11 10.14 -1.90 21.58
CA SER A 11 10.74 -1.20 20.44
C SER A 11 11.80 -2.06 19.77
N GLU A 12 12.77 -2.55 20.55
CA GLU A 12 13.86 -3.41 20.06
C GLU A 12 13.33 -4.67 19.38
N THR A 13 12.30 -5.29 19.95
CA THR A 13 11.68 -6.49 19.38
C THR A 13 11.01 -6.17 18.04
N ILE A 14 10.30 -5.04 17.91
CA ILE A 14 9.66 -4.64 16.65
C ILE A 14 10.71 -4.34 15.59
N ASP A 15 11.81 -3.67 15.96
CA ASP A 15 12.90 -3.35 15.04
C ASP A 15 13.51 -4.63 14.47
N VAL A 16 13.86 -5.61 15.32
CA VAL A 16 14.38 -6.91 14.88
C VAL A 16 13.37 -7.67 14.02
N LEU A 17 12.08 -7.69 14.41
CA LEU A 17 11.05 -8.35 13.59
C LEU A 17 10.94 -7.70 12.21
N TRP A 18 11.03 -6.37 12.13
CA TRP A 18 10.97 -5.68 10.86
C TRP A 18 12.20 -5.99 10.00
N GLU A 19 13.40 -5.89 10.56
CA GLU A 19 14.66 -6.14 9.84
C GLU A 19 14.74 -7.56 9.29
N GLU A 20 14.28 -8.56 10.05
CA GLU A 20 14.34 -9.97 9.65
C GLU A 20 13.18 -10.41 8.75
N LEU A 21 11.94 -9.96 9.05
CA LEU A 21 10.74 -10.48 8.37
C LEU A 21 10.31 -9.64 7.17
N GLN A 22 10.59 -8.33 7.14
CA GLN A 22 10.18 -7.48 6.03
C GLN A 22 10.78 -7.94 4.68
N PRO A 23 12.07 -8.29 4.58
CA PRO A 23 12.64 -8.74 3.31
C PRO A 23 12.04 -10.07 2.81
N LEU A 24 11.56 -10.92 3.73
CA LEU A 24 10.97 -12.22 3.42
C LEU A 24 9.51 -12.11 2.95
N HIS A 25 8.75 -11.21 3.56
CA HIS A 25 7.30 -11.09 3.33
C HIS A 25 6.90 -9.92 2.43
N MET A 26 7.72 -8.89 2.32
CA MET A 26 7.51 -7.72 1.45
C MET A 26 8.78 -7.40 0.66
N PRO A 27 9.34 -8.35 -0.11
CA PRO A 27 10.45 -8.05 -1.01
C PRO A 27 10.04 -7.01 -2.05
N VAL A 28 11.01 -6.28 -2.61
CA VAL A 28 10.73 -5.35 -3.71
C VAL A 28 10.12 -6.14 -4.88
N PRO A 29 8.90 -5.80 -5.35
CA PRO A 29 8.24 -6.57 -6.39
C PRO A 29 9.01 -6.52 -7.72
N THR A 30 9.07 -7.66 -8.40
CA THR A 30 9.58 -7.76 -9.77
C THR A 30 8.42 -7.85 -10.77
N ARG A 31 8.74 -7.79 -12.07
CA ARG A 31 7.74 -8.00 -13.13
C ARG A 31 7.14 -9.40 -13.05
N GLU A 32 7.96 -10.39 -12.72
CA GLU A 32 7.55 -11.79 -12.57
C GLU A 32 6.63 -11.98 -11.37
N SER A 33 6.94 -11.35 -10.22
CA SER A 33 6.06 -11.42 -9.06
C SER A 33 4.70 -10.77 -9.36
N PHE A 34 4.68 -9.63 -10.05
CA PHE A 34 3.43 -9.00 -10.46
C PHE A 34 2.61 -9.84 -11.45
N ARG A 35 3.26 -10.52 -12.40
CA ARG A 35 2.57 -11.47 -13.29
C ARG A 35 1.92 -12.60 -12.50
N SER A 36 2.63 -13.17 -11.52
CA SER A 36 2.07 -14.20 -10.63
C SER A 36 0.87 -13.67 -9.83
N ILE A 37 0.98 -12.46 -9.27
CA ILE A 37 -0.13 -11.81 -8.55
C ILE A 37 -1.34 -11.61 -9.47
N ALA A 38 -1.12 -11.19 -10.72
CA ALA A 38 -2.18 -11.01 -11.71
C ALA A 38 -2.87 -12.31 -12.12
N ASP A 39 -2.13 -13.40 -12.20
CA ASP A 39 -2.70 -14.71 -12.47
C ASP A 39 -3.57 -15.17 -11.28
N ASP A 40 -3.13 -14.90 -10.04
CA ASP A 40 -3.94 -15.15 -8.84
C ASP A 40 -5.19 -14.25 -8.80
N PHE A 41 -5.11 -12.97 -9.14
CA PHE A 41 -6.29 -12.10 -9.24
C PHE A 41 -7.27 -12.57 -10.30
N SER A 42 -6.77 -13.00 -11.47
CA SER A 42 -7.61 -13.55 -12.52
C SER A 42 -8.33 -14.82 -12.06
N LYS A 43 -7.66 -15.68 -11.28
CA LYS A 43 -8.20 -16.95 -10.81
C LYS A 43 -9.17 -16.80 -9.63
N ILE A 44 -8.84 -15.95 -8.66
CA ILE A 44 -9.59 -15.82 -7.39
C ILE A 44 -10.71 -14.78 -7.53
N TRP A 45 -10.43 -13.66 -8.19
CA TRP A 45 -11.31 -12.48 -8.23
C TRP A 45 -11.91 -12.22 -9.60
N ASN A 46 -11.61 -13.07 -10.60
CA ASN A 46 -12.03 -12.90 -11.99
C ASN A 46 -11.64 -11.53 -12.58
N PHE A 47 -10.49 -10.99 -12.14
CA PHE A 47 -9.99 -9.70 -12.60
C PHE A 47 -8.61 -9.89 -13.25
N PRO A 48 -8.53 -10.05 -14.59
CA PRO A 48 -7.26 -10.23 -15.27
C PRO A 48 -6.38 -8.98 -15.17
N ASN A 49 -5.06 -9.19 -15.20
CA ASN A 49 -4.03 -8.14 -15.17
C ASN A 49 -4.06 -7.22 -13.92
N CYS A 50 -4.80 -7.56 -12.85
CA CYS A 50 -4.73 -6.82 -11.59
C CYS A 50 -3.47 -7.21 -10.80
N ILE A 51 -2.63 -6.25 -10.43
CA ILE A 51 -1.36 -6.50 -9.72
C ILE A 51 -1.39 -6.10 -8.25
N GLY A 52 -2.54 -5.67 -7.75
CA GLY A 52 -2.74 -5.39 -6.34
C GLY A 52 -3.97 -4.54 -6.06
N ALA A 53 -4.43 -4.57 -4.83
CA ALA A 53 -5.46 -3.67 -4.32
C ALA A 53 -4.82 -2.66 -3.35
N LEU A 54 -5.05 -1.38 -3.59
CA LEU A 54 -4.51 -0.27 -2.81
C LEU A 54 -5.59 0.28 -1.88
N GLY A 55 -5.24 0.46 -0.61
CA GLY A 55 -6.18 1.01 0.37
C GLY A 55 -5.48 1.71 1.54
N GLY A 56 -6.25 2.52 2.26
CA GLY A 56 -5.82 3.24 3.45
C GLY A 56 -6.52 2.75 4.71
N LYS A 57 -5.80 2.77 5.85
CA LYS A 57 -6.35 2.49 7.17
C LYS A 57 -5.89 3.54 8.17
N HIS A 58 -6.84 4.13 8.89
CA HIS A 58 -6.54 4.98 10.03
C HIS A 58 -6.20 4.14 11.26
N VAL A 59 -4.97 4.25 11.73
CA VAL A 59 -4.51 3.67 13.00
C VAL A 59 -4.65 4.72 14.08
N ARG A 60 -5.50 4.45 15.06
CA ARG A 60 -5.81 5.40 16.14
C ARG A 60 -4.58 5.65 17.02
N ILE A 61 -4.31 6.91 17.31
CA ILE A 61 -3.22 7.35 18.18
C ILE A 61 -3.74 8.33 19.24
N ARG A 62 -2.90 8.62 20.24
CA ARG A 62 -3.09 9.80 21.09
C ARG A 62 -2.65 11.04 20.32
N CYS A 63 -3.33 12.17 20.53
CA CYS A 63 -2.98 13.44 19.92
C CYS A 63 -1.49 13.77 20.17
N PRO A 64 -0.65 13.88 19.12
CA PRO A 64 0.73 14.30 19.30
C PRO A 64 0.81 15.72 19.84
N LYS A 65 1.83 16.01 20.65
CA LYS A 65 2.01 17.36 21.20
C LYS A 65 2.21 18.37 20.07
N PHE A 66 1.56 19.53 20.19
CA PHE A 66 1.68 20.65 19.26
C PHE A 66 1.25 20.33 17.81
N SER A 67 0.49 19.27 17.56
CA SER A 67 0.08 18.89 16.20
C SER A 67 -1.20 19.56 15.71
N GLY A 68 -1.91 20.30 16.56
CA GLY A 68 -3.25 20.81 16.24
C GLY A 68 -4.16 19.68 15.74
N SER A 69 -4.86 19.93 14.62
CA SER A 69 -5.74 18.96 13.95
C SER A 69 -5.07 18.10 12.87
N MET A 70 -3.73 18.15 12.73
CA MET A 70 -3.02 17.42 11.65
C MET A 70 -3.36 15.92 11.64
N PHE A 71 -3.39 15.29 12.81
CA PHE A 71 -3.71 13.87 12.93
C PHE A 71 -5.21 13.60 13.12
N TYR A 72 -6.06 14.62 13.17
CA TYR A 72 -7.49 14.45 13.39
C TYR A 72 -8.20 14.09 12.07
N ASN A 73 -8.90 12.96 12.05
CA ASN A 73 -9.56 12.45 10.84
C ASN A 73 -11.06 12.74 10.80
N TYR A 74 -11.69 12.45 9.65
CA TYR A 74 -13.13 12.62 9.43
C TYR A 74 -14.00 11.72 10.34
N LYS A 75 -13.44 10.66 10.92
CA LYS A 75 -14.10 9.77 11.90
C LYS A 75 -14.00 10.30 13.33
N GLN A 76 -13.58 11.55 13.51
CA GLN A 76 -13.53 12.25 14.79
C GLN A 76 -12.57 11.64 15.82
N TYR A 77 -11.41 11.15 15.36
CA TYR A 77 -10.31 10.75 16.24
C TYR A 77 -8.92 11.05 15.65
N PHE A 78 -7.90 11.06 16.51
CA PHE A 78 -6.51 11.22 16.08
C PHE A 78 -5.94 9.91 15.53
N SER A 79 -5.33 9.95 14.35
CA SER A 79 -4.81 8.78 13.65
C SER A 79 -3.58 9.10 12.81
N VAL A 80 -2.77 8.07 12.58
CA VAL A 80 -1.83 8.00 11.45
C VAL A 80 -2.44 7.11 10.36
N VAL A 81 -2.12 7.41 9.10
CA VAL A 81 -2.55 6.60 7.96
C VAL A 81 -1.51 5.51 7.70
N LEU A 82 -2.00 4.28 7.59
CA LEU A 82 -1.32 3.13 6.99
C LEU A 82 -1.91 2.94 5.60
N GLN A 83 -1.13 3.17 4.56
CA GLN A 83 -1.47 2.82 3.20
C GLN A 83 -0.85 1.46 2.88
N ALA A 84 -1.59 0.59 2.20
CA ALA A 84 -1.13 -0.75 1.84
C ALA A 84 -1.55 -1.13 0.43
N LEU A 85 -0.62 -1.74 -0.30
CA LEU A 85 -0.88 -2.50 -1.52
C LEU A 85 -0.87 -3.98 -1.16
N VAL A 86 -1.94 -4.70 -1.50
CA VAL A 86 -2.10 -6.13 -1.18
C VAL A 86 -2.31 -6.99 -2.42
N ASP A 87 -1.89 -8.25 -2.35
CA ASP A 87 -2.11 -9.24 -3.41
C ASP A 87 -3.52 -9.88 -3.33
N ALA A 88 -3.81 -10.78 -4.27
CA ALA A 88 -5.07 -11.51 -4.35
C ALA A 88 -5.36 -12.39 -3.12
N ASN A 89 -4.33 -12.72 -2.33
CA ASN A 89 -4.40 -13.55 -1.14
C ASN A 89 -4.36 -12.71 0.15
N TYR A 90 -4.61 -11.40 0.06
CA TYR A 90 -4.59 -10.45 1.18
C TYR A 90 -3.23 -10.29 1.86
N ARG A 91 -2.13 -10.61 1.17
CA ARG A 91 -0.78 -10.41 1.69
C ARG A 91 -0.28 -9.03 1.29
N PHE A 92 0.46 -8.38 2.18
CA PHE A 92 1.08 -7.09 1.88
C PHE A 92 2.16 -7.26 0.81
N ILE A 93 2.08 -6.44 -0.23
CA ILE A 93 3.13 -6.27 -1.24
C ILE A 93 4.01 -5.09 -0.82
N ALA A 94 3.38 -3.99 -0.40
CA ALA A 94 4.06 -2.79 0.07
C ALA A 94 3.17 -2.02 1.05
N ILE A 95 3.78 -1.31 1.99
CA ILE A 95 3.09 -0.41 2.91
C ILE A 95 3.80 0.95 3.00
N ASP A 96 3.03 1.99 3.34
CA ASP A 96 3.54 3.30 3.70
C ASP A 96 2.82 3.76 4.99
N VAL A 97 3.60 4.16 6.00
CA VAL A 97 3.08 4.46 7.35
C VAL A 97 3.52 5.85 7.77
N GLY A 98 2.57 6.61 8.32
CA GLY A 98 2.87 7.90 8.97
C GLY A 98 2.18 9.10 8.34
N GLY A 99 1.32 8.88 7.33
CA GLY A 99 0.46 9.92 6.78
C GLY A 99 -0.40 10.57 7.87
N TYR A 100 -0.68 11.86 7.69
CA TYR A 100 -1.50 12.61 8.64
C TYR A 100 -2.94 12.13 8.62
N GLY A 101 -3.59 11.99 9.77
CA GLY A 101 -4.99 11.57 9.85
C GLY A 101 -5.98 12.46 9.09
N LYS A 102 -5.64 13.73 8.82
CA LYS A 102 -6.46 14.63 8.00
C LYS A 102 -6.31 14.44 6.48
N GLN A 103 -5.29 13.71 6.02
CA GLN A 103 -5.03 13.52 4.60
C GLN A 103 -6.07 12.58 3.99
N SER A 104 -6.46 12.85 2.75
CA SER A 104 -7.22 11.90 1.94
C SER A 104 -6.33 10.74 1.51
N ASP A 105 -6.95 9.64 1.08
CA ASP A 105 -6.23 8.48 0.57
C ASP A 105 -5.39 8.82 -0.67
N GLY A 106 -5.96 9.56 -1.64
CA GLY A 106 -5.22 10.06 -2.80
C GLY A 106 -4.06 11.00 -2.44
N GLY A 107 -4.24 11.87 -1.43
CA GLY A 107 -3.16 12.74 -0.95
C GLY A 107 -2.04 11.97 -0.24
N THR A 108 -2.41 10.93 0.52
CA THR A 108 -1.45 10.00 1.15
C THR A 108 -0.67 9.25 0.08
N PHE A 109 -1.36 8.73 -0.95
CA PHE A 109 -0.74 8.02 -2.06
C PHE A 109 0.29 8.86 -2.79
N GLN A 110 -0.04 10.08 -3.20
CA GLN A 110 0.88 10.96 -3.92
C GLN A 110 2.13 11.31 -3.08
N ALA A 111 2.00 11.34 -1.76
CA ALA A 111 3.11 11.56 -0.85
C ALA A 111 3.95 10.30 -0.56
N SER A 112 3.42 9.11 -0.84
CA SER A 112 4.02 7.82 -0.48
C SER A 112 5.31 7.48 -1.23
N ASN A 113 6.15 6.68 -0.61
CA ASN A 113 7.32 6.07 -1.23
C ASN A 113 6.93 5.07 -2.32
N LEU A 114 5.76 4.41 -2.20
CA LEU A 114 5.23 3.52 -3.22
C LEU A 114 5.00 4.28 -4.54
N TYR A 115 4.32 5.41 -4.48
CA TYR A 115 4.07 6.27 -5.64
C TYR A 115 5.37 6.72 -6.31
N ARG A 116 6.34 7.20 -5.51
CA ARG A 116 7.66 7.60 -6.01
C ARG A 116 8.45 6.43 -6.61
N ALA A 117 8.35 5.23 -6.01
CA ALA A 117 9.06 4.05 -6.49
C ALA A 117 8.51 3.55 -7.83
N ILE A 118 7.19 3.61 -8.03
CA ILE A 118 6.55 3.25 -9.30
C ILE A 118 6.91 4.27 -10.38
N LEU A 119 6.68 5.57 -10.13
CA LEU A 119 6.97 6.61 -11.13
C LEU A 119 8.46 6.80 -11.40
N GLY A 120 9.31 6.55 -10.41
CA GLY A 120 10.76 6.58 -10.55
C GLY A 120 11.35 5.32 -11.20
N GLY A 121 10.53 4.34 -11.57
CA GLY A 121 10.98 3.11 -12.23
C GLY A 121 11.74 2.11 -11.35
N LYS A 122 11.76 2.33 -10.02
CA LYS A 122 12.33 1.38 -9.06
C LYS A 122 11.47 0.12 -8.94
N ILE A 123 10.15 0.30 -8.95
CA ILE A 123 9.17 -0.78 -9.08
C ILE A 123 8.70 -0.78 -10.54
N GLN A 124 8.94 -1.88 -11.24
CA GLN A 124 8.62 -1.97 -12.67
C GLN A 124 7.37 -2.79 -12.88
N ILE A 125 6.33 -2.14 -13.38
CA ILE A 125 5.10 -2.79 -13.81
C ILE A 125 5.39 -3.57 -15.10
N PRO A 126 4.85 -4.79 -15.28
CA PRO A 126 5.04 -5.55 -16.52
C PRO A 126 4.41 -4.84 -17.73
N GLU A 127 4.93 -5.14 -18.91
CA GLU A 127 4.33 -4.69 -20.17
C GLU A 127 2.90 -5.21 -20.34
N PRO A 128 2.00 -4.48 -21.03
CA PRO A 128 0.62 -4.89 -21.26
C PRO A 128 0.47 -6.32 -21.79
N ARG A 129 -0.61 -7.00 -21.38
CA ARG A 129 -0.92 -8.39 -21.75
C ARG A 129 -2.34 -8.50 -22.29
N THR A 130 -2.52 -9.37 -23.29
CA THR A 130 -3.84 -9.66 -23.86
C THR A 130 -4.76 -10.25 -22.80
N LEU A 131 -6.00 -9.75 -22.75
CA LEU A 131 -7.02 -10.27 -21.84
C LEU A 131 -7.46 -11.67 -22.27
N PRO A 132 -7.77 -12.57 -21.32
CA PRO A 132 -8.23 -13.93 -21.62
C PRO A 132 -9.38 -13.94 -22.62
N GLU A 133 -9.33 -14.84 -23.60
CA GLU A 133 -10.39 -15.05 -24.60
C GLU A 133 -10.71 -13.84 -25.50
N THR A 134 -9.82 -12.84 -25.57
CA THR A 134 -9.98 -11.67 -26.43
C THR A 134 -8.71 -11.36 -27.22
N ASN A 135 -8.80 -10.39 -28.13
CA ASN A 135 -7.64 -9.76 -28.77
C ASN A 135 -7.31 -8.38 -28.16
N VAL A 136 -7.90 -8.06 -27.00
CA VAL A 136 -7.71 -6.76 -26.34
C VAL A 136 -6.44 -6.80 -25.50
N VAL A 137 -5.47 -5.96 -25.83
CA VAL A 137 -4.27 -5.76 -25.03
C VAL A 137 -4.58 -4.70 -23.97
N ALA A 138 -4.39 -5.05 -22.69
CA ALA A 138 -4.66 -4.17 -21.57
C ALA A 138 -3.43 -4.05 -20.64
N PRO A 139 -3.21 -2.89 -20.00
CA PRO A 139 -2.13 -2.72 -19.04
C PRO A 139 -2.37 -3.56 -17.78
N PHE A 140 -1.30 -3.76 -17.01
CA PHE A 140 -1.40 -4.24 -15.64
C PHE A 140 -1.75 -3.06 -14.72
N VAL A 141 -2.75 -3.24 -13.86
CA VAL A 141 -3.29 -2.16 -13.02
C VAL A 141 -3.43 -2.60 -11.56
N CYS A 142 -3.26 -1.67 -10.64
CA CYS A 142 -3.78 -1.81 -9.29
C CYS A 142 -5.23 -1.31 -9.24
N VAL A 143 -6.05 -1.86 -8.37
CA VAL A 143 -7.39 -1.35 -8.08
C VAL A 143 -7.38 -0.56 -6.77
N ALA A 144 -8.20 0.48 -6.67
CA ALA A 144 -8.35 1.28 -5.45
C ALA A 144 -9.77 1.84 -5.34
N ASP A 145 -10.11 2.40 -4.18
CA ASP A 145 -11.39 3.10 -4.01
C ASP A 145 -11.41 4.47 -4.73
N GLU A 146 -12.58 5.11 -4.73
CA GLU A 146 -12.83 6.37 -5.45
C GLU A 146 -11.97 7.55 -4.96
N ALA A 147 -11.47 7.49 -3.71
CA ALA A 147 -10.66 8.55 -3.11
C ALA A 147 -9.23 8.61 -3.68
N TYR A 148 -8.84 7.62 -4.50
CA TYR A 148 -7.58 7.59 -5.24
C TYR A 148 -7.71 8.27 -6.63
N PRO A 149 -6.59 8.74 -7.20
CA PRO A 149 -6.58 9.25 -8.57
C PRO A 149 -6.67 8.10 -9.59
N LEU A 150 -7.27 8.37 -10.76
CA LEU A 150 -7.19 7.48 -11.92
C LEU A 150 -5.82 7.69 -12.59
N MET A 151 -5.10 6.60 -12.88
CA MET A 151 -3.79 6.61 -13.55
C MET A 151 -3.65 5.40 -14.47
N ASP A 152 -2.65 5.40 -15.37
CA ASP A 152 -2.40 4.29 -16.30
C ASP A 152 -2.22 2.93 -15.61
N PHE A 153 -1.77 2.94 -14.35
CA PHE A 153 -1.55 1.75 -13.52
C PHE A 153 -2.46 1.68 -12.29
N LEU A 154 -3.42 2.60 -12.12
CA LEU A 154 -4.31 2.65 -10.97
C LEU A 154 -5.74 2.91 -11.41
N LEU A 155 -6.57 1.87 -11.31
CA LEU A 155 -7.98 1.89 -11.65
C LEU A 155 -8.83 2.16 -10.40
N LYS A 156 -9.88 2.95 -10.56
CA LYS A 156 -10.92 3.17 -9.55
C LYS A 156 -12.31 2.95 -10.17
N PRO A 157 -13.32 2.58 -9.36
CA PRO A 157 -14.70 2.40 -9.80
C PRO A 157 -15.30 3.61 -10.52
#